data_AF-A0A6G2XFR7-F1
#
_entry.id   AF-A0A6G2XFR7-F1
#
_cell.length_a   1.000
_cell.length_b   1.000
_cell.length_c   1.000
_cell.angle_alpha   90.00
_cell.angle_beta   90.00
_cell.angle_gamma   90.00
#
_symmetry.space_group_name_H-M   'P 1'
#
loop_
_entity.id
_entity.type
_entity.pdbx_description
1 polymer ?
#
loop_
_entity_poly.entity_id
_entity_poly.type
_entity_poly.pdbx_seq_one_letter_code
_entity_poly.pdbx_strand_id
1 'polypeptide(L)'
;MIAVRMYRASEPKPVIRRMAEELGVHHEALRNWIRQAEADAGERGDMLTTAEREELAALRKENVQLKRSNEVLRTASAFFAAQLDPTRPR
;
A
#
# COMPACT_ATOMS: atom_id res chain seq x y z
N MET A 1 -17.07 4.08 5.48
CA MET A 1 -17.33 5.29 6.31
C MET A 1 -18.69 5.88 5.97
N ILE A 2 -19.46 6.29 6.98
CA ILE A 2 -20.80 6.89 6.81
C ILE A 2 -20.69 8.22 6.03
N ALA A 3 -19.67 9.04 6.29
CA ALA A 3 -19.46 10.33 5.64
C ALA A 3 -19.36 10.26 4.10
N VAL A 4 -18.55 9.34 3.56
CA VAL A 4 -18.41 9.15 2.11
C VAL A 4 -19.72 8.69 1.47
N ARG A 5 -20.45 7.78 2.14
CA ARG A 5 -21.75 7.30 1.66
C ARG A 5 -22.77 8.45 1.64
N MET A 6 -22.83 9.27 2.69
CA MET A 6 -23.69 10.44 2.74
C MET A 6 -23.36 11.43 1.62
N TYR A 7 -22.08 11.76 1.41
CA TYR A 7 -21.65 12.64 0.32
C TYR A 7 -22.07 12.11 -1.07
N ARG A 8 -21.96 10.80 -1.28
CA ARG A 8 -22.35 10.15 -2.53
C ARG A 8 -23.86 10.14 -2.75
N ALA A 9 -24.65 9.90 -1.70
CA ALA A 9 -26.10 9.80 -1.76
C ALA A 9 -26.83 11.16 -1.80
N SER A 10 -26.16 12.25 -1.42
CA SER A 10 -26.74 13.59 -1.45
C SER A 10 -26.77 14.19 -2.86
N GLU A 11 -27.94 14.72 -3.25
CA GLU A 11 -28.14 15.57 -4.42
C GLU A 11 -28.92 16.83 -4.01
N PRO A 12 -28.37 18.05 -4.24
CA PRO A 12 -27.05 18.35 -4.81
C PRO A 12 -25.90 17.96 -3.87
N LYS A 13 -24.67 17.86 -4.42
CA LYS A 13 -23.47 17.53 -3.64
C LYS A 13 -23.23 18.57 -2.54
N PRO A 14 -23.06 18.15 -1.27
CA PRO A 14 -22.88 19.09 -0.17
C PRO A 14 -21.48 19.71 -0.20
N VAL A 15 -21.36 20.92 0.34
CA VAL A 15 -20.06 21.57 0.54
C VAL A 15 -19.27 20.78 1.57
N ILE A 16 -18.13 20.21 1.15
CA ILE A 16 -17.28 19.32 1.99
C ILE A 16 -16.96 19.96 3.34
N ARG A 17 -16.66 21.27 3.37
CA ARG A 17 -16.34 21.98 4.62
C ARG A 17 -17.48 21.95 5.62
N ARG A 18 -18.69 22.30 5.19
CA ARG A 18 -19.89 22.30 6.05
C ARG A 18 -20.21 20.88 6.53
N MET A 19 -20.13 19.91 5.64
CA MET A 19 -20.34 18.51 6.00
C MET A 19 -19.29 18.01 7.00
N ALA A 20 -18.04 18.43 6.86
CA ALA A 20 -16.97 18.10 7.81
C ALA A 20 -17.22 18.73 9.19
N GLU A 21 -17.68 19.99 9.23
CA GLU A 21 -18.10 20.68 10.45
C GLU A 21 -19.26 19.95 11.14
N GLU A 22 -20.31 19.56 10.39
CA GLU A 22 -21.46 18.80 10.91
C GLU A 22 -21.06 17.41 11.44
N LEU A 23 -20.04 16.80 10.85
CA LEU A 23 -19.51 15.49 11.27
C LEU A 23 -18.40 15.58 12.33
N GLY A 24 -17.97 16.78 12.70
CA GLY A 24 -16.87 17.00 13.66
C GLY A 24 -15.50 16.50 13.17
N VAL A 25 -15.27 16.44 11.86
CA VAL A 25 -14.01 15.99 11.26
C VAL A 25 -13.28 17.12 10.54
N HIS A 26 -11.97 17.01 10.38
CA HIS A 26 -11.21 17.97 9.59
C HIS A 26 -11.59 17.89 8.11
N HIS A 27 -11.84 19.04 7.46
CA HIS A 27 -12.34 19.06 6.07
C HIS A 27 -11.39 18.40 5.06
N GLU A 28 -10.07 18.55 5.23
CA GLU A 28 -9.10 17.85 4.35
C GLU A 28 -9.14 16.33 4.54
N ALA A 29 -9.43 15.84 5.74
CA ALA A 29 -9.57 14.40 5.97
C ALA A 29 -10.79 13.87 5.21
N LEU A 30 -11.93 14.56 5.31
CA LEU A 30 -13.14 14.20 4.56
C LEU A 30 -12.91 14.25 3.05
N ARG A 31 -12.20 15.27 2.55
CA ARG A 31 -11.83 15.39 1.14
C ARG A 31 -10.99 14.20 0.68
N ASN A 32 -9.98 13.81 1.45
CA ASN A 32 -9.12 12.67 1.11
C ASN A 32 -9.90 11.36 1.09
N TRP A 33 -10.82 11.17 2.02
CA TRP A 33 -11.69 9.99 2.04
C TRP A 33 -12.64 9.91 0.84
N ILE A 34 -13.23 11.05 0.43
CA ILE A 34 -14.05 11.11 -0.77
C ILE A 34 -13.21 10.74 -2.00
N ARG A 35 -12.03 11.35 -2.14
CA ARG A 35 -11.13 11.07 -3.27
C ARG A 35 -10.65 9.62 -3.29
N GLN A 36 -10.36 9.02 -2.14
CA GLN A 36 -9.99 7.61 -2.07
C GLN A 36 -11.17 6.73 -2.48
N ALA A 37 -12.39 7.07 -2.06
CA ALA A 37 -13.57 6.35 -2.47
C ALA A 37 -13.88 6.47 -3.97
N GLU A 38 -13.61 7.64 -4.59
CA GLU A 38 -13.65 7.83 -6.04
C GLU A 38 -12.67 6.89 -6.75
N ALA A 39 -11.43 6.80 -6.24
CA ALA A 39 -10.44 5.85 -6.76
C ALA A 39 -10.93 4.40 -6.60
N ASP A 40 -11.41 4.03 -5.42
CA ASP A 40 -11.94 2.69 -5.13
C ASP A 40 -13.17 2.32 -5.99
N ALA A 41 -13.91 3.31 -6.49
CA ALA A 41 -15.03 3.12 -7.42
C ALA A 41 -14.62 3.13 -8.90
N GLY A 42 -13.33 3.32 -9.21
CA GLY A 42 -12.83 3.44 -10.58
C GLY A 42 -13.19 4.77 -11.26
N GLU A 43 -13.71 5.74 -10.51
CA GLU A 43 -14.05 7.09 -11.01
C GLU A 43 -12.79 7.96 -11.20
N ARG A 44 -11.66 7.48 -10.68
CA ARG A 44 -10.42 8.22 -10.58
C ARG A 44 -9.21 7.30 -10.81
N GLY A 45 -8.41 7.60 -11.85
CA GLY A 45 -7.25 6.80 -12.24
C GLY A 45 -5.88 7.36 -11.82
N ASP A 46 -5.81 8.56 -11.26
CA ASP A 46 -4.56 9.19 -10.79
C ASP A 46 -4.13 8.69 -9.39
N MET A 47 -4.94 7.86 -8.74
CA MET A 47 -4.68 7.33 -7.41
C MET A 47 -4.94 5.84 -7.34
N LEU A 48 -4.08 5.13 -6.60
CA LEU A 48 -4.30 3.73 -6.28
C LEU A 48 -5.57 3.57 -5.43
N THR A 49 -6.32 2.52 -5.71
CA THR A 49 -7.36 2.01 -4.83
C THR A 49 -6.77 1.56 -3.49
N THR A 50 -7.61 1.44 -2.48
CA THR A 50 -7.22 0.94 -1.17
C THR A 50 -6.66 -0.49 -1.28
N ALA A 51 -7.28 -1.34 -2.10
CA ALA A 51 -6.83 -2.70 -2.35
C ALA A 51 -5.44 -2.76 -3.03
N GLU A 52 -5.21 -1.95 -4.06
CA GLU A 52 -3.90 -1.89 -4.74
C GLU A 52 -2.80 -1.40 -3.79
N ARG A 53 -3.10 -0.44 -2.90
CA ARG A 53 -2.13 0.02 -1.89
C ARG A 53 -1.78 -1.08 -0.90
N GLU A 54 -2.77 -1.84 -0.44
CA GLU A 54 -2.56 -2.97 0.48
C GLU A 54 -1.74 -4.08 -0.17
N GLU A 55 -2.07 -4.45 -1.40
CA GLU A 55 -1.31 -5.43 -2.17
C GLU A 55 0.14 -4.97 -2.40
N LEU A 56 0.34 -3.71 -2.80
CA LEU A 56 1.68 -3.15 -2.96
C LEU A 56 2.49 -3.19 -1.66
N ALA A 57 1.86 -2.93 -0.52
CA ALA A 57 2.51 -3.03 0.78
C ALA A 57 2.89 -4.48 1.13
N ALA A 58 1.99 -5.43 0.87
CA ALA A 58 2.24 -6.85 1.08
C ALA A 58 3.39 -7.37 0.19
N LEU A 59 3.36 -7.04 -1.10
CA LEU A 59 4.40 -7.40 -2.06
C LEU A 59 5.75 -6.80 -1.69
N ARG A 60 5.80 -5.54 -1.23
CA ARG A 60 7.03 -4.91 -0.74
C ARG A 60 7.60 -5.65 0.46
N LYS A 61 6.74 -6.04 1.42
CA LYS A 61 7.16 -6.81 2.59
C LYS A 61 7.71 -8.18 2.18
N GLU A 62 7.03 -8.89 1.29
CA GLU A 62 7.48 -10.18 0.77
C GLU A 62 8.81 -10.06 0.03
N ASN A 63 8.97 -9.05 -0.83
CA ASN A 63 10.20 -8.82 -1.58
C ASN A 63 11.42 -8.62 -0.65
N VAL A 64 11.23 -7.91 0.47
CA VAL A 64 12.27 -7.75 1.51
C VAL A 64 12.63 -9.09 2.14
N GLN A 65 11.63 -9.92 2.48
CA GLN A 65 11.90 -11.25 3.04
C GLN A 65 12.61 -12.15 2.04
N LEU A 66 12.18 -12.18 0.78
CA LEU A 66 12.80 -12.97 -0.27
C LEU A 66 14.25 -12.55 -0.52
N LYS A 67 14.54 -11.25 -0.51
CA LYS A 67 15.92 -10.74 -0.63
C LYS A 67 16.79 -11.21 0.53
N ARG A 68 16.27 -11.16 1.76
CA ARG A 68 17.00 -11.65 2.95
C ARG A 68 17.25 -13.16 2.87
N SER A 69 16.26 -13.96 2.47
CA SER A 69 16.43 -15.41 2.30
C SER A 69 17.46 -15.72 1.21
N ASN A 70 17.41 -15.02 0.07
CA ASN A 70 18.38 -15.19 -1.00
C ASN A 70 19.81 -14.84 -0.58
N GLU A 71 19.98 -13.84 0.28
CA GLU A 71 21.30 -13.49 0.84
C GLU A 71 21.87 -14.60 1.72
N VAL A 72 21.03 -15.20 2.58
CA VAL A 72 21.41 -16.35 3.41
C VAL A 72 21.80 -17.54 2.53
N LEU A 73 20.97 -17.87 1.54
CA LEU A 73 21.24 -18.97 0.62
C LEU A 73 22.53 -18.76 -0.17
N ARG A 74 22.74 -17.55 -0.69
CA ARG A 74 23.99 -17.21 -1.41
C ARG A 74 25.21 -17.37 -0.52
N THR A 75 25.14 -16.89 0.72
CA THR A 75 26.23 -17.02 1.70
C THR A 75 26.51 -18.49 2.01
N ALA A 76 25.47 -19.30 2.23
CA ALA A 76 25.60 -20.74 2.46
C ALA A 76 26.22 -21.45 1.25
N SER A 77 25.73 -21.18 0.03
CA SER A 77 26.29 -21.75 -1.21
C SER A 77 27.76 -21.40 -1.39
N ALA A 78 28.16 -20.13 -1.14
CA ALA A 78 29.55 -19.71 -1.22
C ALA A 78 30.43 -20.45 -0.19
N PHE A 79 29.94 -20.61 1.04
CA PHE A 79 30.62 -21.34 2.09
C PHE A 79 30.83 -22.83 1.74
N PHE A 80 29.80 -23.50 1.19
CA PHE A 80 29.92 -24.89 0.76
C PHE A 80 30.83 -25.04 -0.46
N ALA A 81 30.74 -24.16 -1.44
CA ALA A 81 31.63 -24.18 -2.61
C ALA A 81 33.11 -24.05 -2.19
N ALA A 82 33.41 -23.18 -1.23
CA ALA A 82 34.77 -23.01 -0.71
C ALA A 82 35.32 -24.24 0.05
N GLN A 83 34.45 -25.06 0.65
CA GLN A 83 34.85 -26.31 1.33
C GLN A 83 34.99 -27.50 0.37
N LEU A 84 34.25 -27.49 -0.74
CA LEU A 84 34.24 -28.57 -1.73
C LEU A 84 35.32 -28.42 -2.80
N ASP A 85 36.04 -27.29 -2.84
CA ASP A 85 37.18 -27.09 -3.74
C ASP A 85 38.41 -27.92 -3.28
N PRO A 86 38.78 -29.00 -3.98
CA PRO A 86 39.92 -29.84 -3.61
C PRO A 86 41.27 -29.19 -3.95
N THR A 87 41.28 -28.03 -4.61
CA THR A 87 42.46 -27.49 -5.29
C THR A 87 43.02 -26.19 -4.71
N ARG A 88 42.71 -25.86 -3.45
CA ARG A 88 43.42 -24.76 -2.76
C ARG A 88 44.81 -25.24 -2.32
N PRO A 89 45.93 -24.78 -2.94
CA PRO A 89 47.27 -25.15 -2.49
C PRO A 89 47.51 -24.50 -1.11
N ARG A 90 48.17 -25.24 -0.22
CA ARG A 90 48.60 -24.77 1.11
C ARG A 90 49.71 -23.73 1.01
#